data_AF-A0A4Q2DX93-F1
#
_entry.id   AF-A0A4Q2DX93-F1
#
_cell.length_a   1.000
_cell.length_b   1.000
_cell.length_c   1.000
_cell.angle_alpha   90.00
_cell.angle_beta   90.00
_cell.angle_gamma   90.00
#
_symmetry.space_group_name_H-M   'P 1'
#
loop_
_entity.id
_entity.type
_entity.pdbx_description
1 polymer ?
#
loop_
_entity_poly.entity_id
_entity_poly.type
_entity_poly.pdbx_seq_one_letter_code
_entity_poly.pdbx_strand_id
1 'polypeptide(L)'
;MIQFRDGPFIRPHPAFWRIILGVNLLYELVLVFLLFQDLPTARQMMTFIDPSLGRPLPEKSYAEDCSLTPTTLWNAIDIFCLAHALGWFGKAMILRDYWFCWNIVYSTNFQILQSVGGTIGSWTFYSAIGSGHTSWGTATSFLHYTTVVLLLAVFLAAELNPFYLKSLLWMEPDHPIVILRLAFIFLWALPAVRELYQYINDPRRAVRMGQHVWLLLATVITELLVITKWSKGQFPEPLPPAVKWGWSVAAVLVVLYPAVQFGLPSARRYLRKHGRKAKAA
;
A
#
# COMPACT_ATOMS: atom_id res chain seq x y z
N MET A 1 8.68 -4.42 26.66
CA MET A 1 8.29 -3.01 26.36
C MET A 1 9.35 -1.95 26.68
N ILE A 2 10.33 -2.23 27.55
CA ILE A 2 11.44 -1.29 27.89
C ILE A 2 12.61 -1.36 26.89
N GLN A 3 12.66 -2.39 26.05
CA GLN A 3 13.75 -2.64 25.09
C GLN A 3 13.66 -1.83 23.79
N PHE A 4 12.48 -1.31 23.42
CA PHE A 4 12.36 -0.50 22.20
C PHE A 4 12.82 0.92 22.48
N ARG A 5 13.95 1.31 21.86
CA ARG A 5 14.44 2.68 21.93
C ARG A 5 13.42 3.59 21.27
N ASP A 6 13.11 4.71 21.93
CA ASP A 6 12.27 5.73 21.31
C ASP A 6 12.96 6.24 20.04
N GLY A 7 12.19 6.30 18.96
CA GLY A 7 12.61 7.01 17.77
C GLY A 7 12.73 8.52 18.06
N PRO A 8 13.24 9.31 17.13
CA PRO A 8 13.36 10.77 17.26
C PRO A 8 12.02 11.51 17.40
N PHE A 9 10.90 10.78 17.46
CA PHE A 9 9.55 11.31 17.56
C PHE A 9 9.02 11.28 18.98
N ILE A 10 8.66 12.45 19.51
CA ILE A 10 7.79 12.58 20.67
C ILE A 10 6.37 12.33 20.18
N ARG A 11 5.86 11.12 20.45
CA ARG A 11 4.49 10.73 20.11
C ARG A 11 3.59 11.08 21.30
N PRO A 12 2.34 11.52 21.09
CA PRO A 12 1.46 11.94 22.19
C PRO A 12 1.20 10.81 23.21
N HIS A 13 1.26 9.55 22.75
CA HIS A 13 1.11 8.38 23.61
C HIS A 13 2.21 7.34 23.30
N PRO A 14 3.43 7.46 23.86
CA PRO A 14 4.56 6.62 23.48
C PRO A 14 4.34 5.13 23.80
N ALA A 15 3.65 4.83 24.90
CA ALA A 15 3.29 3.45 25.25
C ALA A 15 2.41 2.78 24.18
N PHE A 16 1.42 3.50 23.64
CA PHE A 16 0.53 3.00 22.59
C PHE A 16 1.33 2.59 21.35
N TRP A 17 2.21 3.46 20.85
CA TRP A 17 3.00 3.17 19.65
C TRP A 17 4.03 2.06 19.85
N ARG A 18 4.56 1.88 21.07
CA ARG A 18 5.40 0.72 21.42
C ARG A 18 4.61 -0.59 21.45
N ILE A 19 3.37 -0.57 21.93
CA ILE A 19 2.45 -1.72 21.85
C ILE A 19 2.18 -2.07 20.40
N ILE A 20 1.83 -1.07 19.58
CA ILE A 20 1.57 -1.24 18.14
C ILE A 20 2.78 -1.87 17.42
N LEU A 21 4.00 -1.43 17.73
CA LEU A 21 5.23 -2.05 17.21
C LEU A 21 5.37 -3.51 17.69
N GLY A 22 5.10 -3.77 18.97
CA GLY A 22 5.16 -5.12 19.55
C GLY A 22 4.16 -6.09 18.91
N VAL A 23 2.93 -5.62 18.63
CA VAL A 23 1.92 -6.43 17.92
C VAL A 23 2.37 -6.73 16.50
N ASN A 24 2.98 -5.75 15.79
CA ASN A 24 3.53 -6.00 14.46
C ASN A 24 4.67 -7.04 14.51
N LEU A 25 5.55 -6.97 15.52
CA LEU A 25 6.61 -7.95 15.68
C LEU A 25 6.07 -9.37 15.94
N LEU A 26 5.03 -9.49 16.77
CA LEU A 26 4.37 -10.78 17.00
C LEU A 26 3.72 -11.31 15.72
N TYR A 27 3.08 -10.44 14.94
CA TYR A 27 2.50 -10.79 13.65
C TYR A 27 3.58 -11.29 12.67
N GLU A 28 4.72 -10.61 12.60
CA GLU A 28 5.87 -11.05 11.79
C GLU A 28 6.36 -12.44 12.20
N LEU A 29 6.49 -12.72 13.50
CA LEU A 29 6.91 -14.03 13.98
C LEU A 29 5.90 -15.13 13.60
N VAL A 30 4.60 -14.83 13.65
CA VAL A 30 3.55 -15.75 13.19
C VAL A 30 3.65 -15.98 11.69
N LEU A 31 3.88 -14.94 10.89
CA LEU A 31 4.06 -15.08 9.44
C LEU A 31 5.29 -15.91 9.09
N VAL A 32 6.42 -15.70 9.76
CA VAL A 32 7.62 -16.50 9.58
C VAL A 32 7.36 -17.96 9.95
N PHE A 33 6.64 -18.21 11.03
CA PHE A 33 6.22 -19.58 11.39
C PHE A 33 5.33 -20.20 10.29
N LEU A 34 4.32 -19.48 9.80
CA LEU A 34 3.43 -19.92 8.74
C LEU A 34 4.17 -20.15 7.41
N LEU A 35 5.22 -19.38 7.13
CA LEU A 35 6.07 -19.57 5.95
C LEU A 35 6.70 -20.96 5.90
N PHE A 36 6.98 -21.58 7.05
CA PHE A 36 7.47 -22.96 7.12
C PHE A 36 6.37 -24.02 7.07
N GLN A 37 5.09 -23.64 7.19
CA GLN A 37 3.96 -24.57 7.13
C GLN A 37 3.42 -24.78 5.70
N ASP A 38 2.87 -25.95 5.45
CA ASP A 38 2.16 -26.26 4.20
C ASP A 38 0.72 -25.73 4.23
N LEU A 39 0.15 -25.44 3.06
CA LEU A 39 -1.20 -24.87 2.95
C LEU A 39 -2.30 -25.71 3.63
N PRO A 40 -2.34 -27.06 3.46
CA PRO A 40 -3.34 -27.89 4.15
C PRO A 40 -3.19 -27.83 5.67
N THR A 41 -1.95 -27.89 6.17
CA THR A 41 -1.63 -27.77 7.60
C THR A 41 -2.05 -26.39 8.11
N ALA A 42 -1.75 -25.31 7.39
CA ALA A 42 -2.15 -23.97 7.76
C ALA A 42 -3.69 -23.84 7.85
N ARG A 43 -4.45 -24.40 6.91
CA ARG A 43 -5.92 -24.45 6.96
C ARG A 43 -6.42 -25.18 8.21
N GLN A 44 -5.81 -26.31 8.57
CA GLN A 44 -6.12 -27.02 9.80
C GLN A 44 -5.74 -26.22 11.05
N MET A 45 -4.62 -25.50 11.04
CA MET A 45 -4.23 -24.65 12.16
C MET A 45 -5.23 -23.51 12.37
N MET A 46 -5.77 -22.95 11.29
CA MET A 46 -6.81 -21.92 11.36
C MET A 46 -8.10 -22.42 12.03
N THR A 47 -8.42 -23.72 11.96
CA THR A 47 -9.62 -24.26 12.63
C THR A 47 -9.52 -24.28 14.15
N PHE A 48 -8.31 -24.19 14.72
CA PHE A 48 -8.14 -24.01 16.16
C PHE A 48 -8.49 -22.59 16.64
N ILE A 49 -8.44 -21.61 15.73
CA ILE A 49 -8.80 -20.22 16.02
C ILE A 49 -10.31 -20.03 15.81
N ASP A 50 -10.82 -20.52 14.69
CA ASP A 50 -12.24 -20.50 14.37
C ASP A 50 -12.69 -21.87 13.81
N PRO A 51 -13.54 -22.61 14.56
CA PRO A 51 -14.04 -23.92 14.13
C PRO A 51 -14.87 -23.91 12.84
N SER A 52 -15.33 -22.74 12.36
CA SER A 52 -16.11 -22.60 11.12
C SER A 52 -15.26 -22.58 9.84
N LEU A 53 -13.93 -22.47 9.99
CA LEU A 53 -12.96 -22.49 8.90
C LEU A 53 -12.64 -23.93 8.43
N GLY A 54 -11.88 -24.05 7.34
CA GLY A 54 -11.41 -25.34 6.81
C GLY A 54 -12.33 -25.98 5.77
N ARG A 55 -13.40 -25.28 5.37
CA ARG A 55 -14.28 -25.65 4.25
C ARG A 55 -14.12 -24.68 3.09
N PRO A 56 -14.19 -25.15 1.82
CA PRO A 56 -14.16 -24.26 0.67
C PRO A 56 -15.37 -23.32 0.70
N LEU A 57 -15.14 -22.04 0.44
CA LEU A 57 -16.20 -21.05 0.38
C LEU A 57 -16.92 -21.12 -0.97
N PRO A 58 -18.25 -20.89 -1.00
CA PRO A 58 -18.96 -20.70 -2.26
C PRO A 58 -18.40 -19.46 -2.97
N GLU A 59 -18.21 -19.54 -4.29
CA GLU A 59 -17.72 -18.42 -5.09
C GLU A 59 -18.73 -17.27 -5.03
N LYS A 60 -18.35 -16.16 -4.41
CA LYS A 60 -19.18 -14.96 -4.35
C LYS A 60 -18.95 -14.14 -5.61
N SER A 61 -19.90 -14.21 -6.53
CA SER A 61 -19.92 -13.40 -7.73
C SER A 61 -20.36 -11.97 -7.40
N TYR A 62 -19.45 -11.01 -7.55
CA TYR A 62 -19.72 -9.59 -7.30
C TYR A 62 -20.22 -8.83 -8.54
N ALA A 63 -20.05 -9.38 -9.74
CA ALA A 63 -20.16 -8.61 -10.99
C ALA A 63 -20.94 -9.31 -12.12
N GLU A 64 -21.62 -10.43 -11.86
CA GLU A 64 -22.41 -11.12 -12.89
C GLU A 64 -23.85 -10.60 -13.02
N ASP A 65 -24.42 -10.03 -11.95
CA ASP A 65 -25.75 -9.43 -11.99
C ASP A 65 -25.66 -7.91 -12.21
N CYS A 66 -25.91 -7.48 -13.45
CA CYS A 66 -25.92 -6.06 -13.84
C CYS A 66 -27.27 -5.36 -13.54
N SER A 67 -28.22 -6.00 -12.84
CA SER A 67 -29.51 -5.39 -12.53
C SER A 67 -29.39 -4.27 -11.49
N LEU A 68 -29.95 -3.09 -11.79
CA LEU A 68 -29.95 -1.94 -10.90
C LEU A 68 -31.10 -2.00 -9.89
N THR A 69 -31.16 -3.08 -9.10
CA THR A 69 -32.09 -3.17 -7.98
C THR A 69 -31.41 -2.68 -6.69
N PRO A 70 -32.16 -2.08 -5.73
CA PRO A 70 -31.59 -1.68 -4.45
C PRO A 70 -30.93 -2.83 -3.69
N THR A 71 -31.45 -4.06 -3.84
CA THR A 71 -30.90 -5.28 -3.25
C THR A 71 -29.58 -5.68 -3.89
N THR A 72 -29.47 -5.66 -5.23
CA THR A 72 -28.21 -5.95 -5.93
C THR A 72 -27.15 -4.89 -5.61
N LEU A 73 -27.55 -3.61 -5.51
CA LEU A 73 -26.65 -2.53 -5.13
C LEU A 73 -26.14 -2.65 -3.69
N TRP A 74 -27.01 -2.99 -2.74
CA TRP A 74 -26.60 -3.21 -1.34
C TRP A 74 -25.69 -4.44 -1.19
N ASN A 75 -25.93 -5.50 -1.96
CA ASN A 75 -25.07 -6.68 -1.98
C ASN A 75 -23.69 -6.41 -2.61
N ALA A 76 -23.58 -5.40 -3.47
CA ALA A 76 -22.33 -4.97 -4.07
C ALA A 76 -21.49 -4.05 -3.15
N ILE A 77 -22.13 -3.34 -2.20
CA ILE A 77 -21.44 -2.46 -1.24
C ILE A 77 -21.09 -3.27 0.01
N ASP A 78 -19.85 -3.74 0.07
CA ASP A 78 -19.32 -4.45 1.22
C ASP A 78 -18.45 -3.55 2.14
N ILE A 79 -18.04 -4.11 3.28
CA ILE A 79 -17.12 -3.45 4.19
C ILE A 79 -15.78 -3.09 3.54
N PHE A 80 -15.38 -3.80 2.47
CA PHE A 80 -14.18 -3.49 1.72
C PHE A 80 -14.34 -2.20 0.94
N CYS A 81 -15.52 -1.89 0.41
CA CYS A 81 -15.77 -0.61 -0.24
C CYS A 81 -15.52 0.58 0.72
N LEU A 82 -15.97 0.47 1.97
CA LEU A 82 -15.70 1.46 3.02
C LEU A 82 -14.21 1.49 3.40
N ALA A 83 -13.59 0.32 3.61
CA ALA A 83 -12.18 0.23 3.95
C ALA A 83 -11.28 0.80 2.84
N HIS A 84 -11.62 0.57 1.57
CA HIS A 84 -10.94 1.13 0.42
C HIS A 84 -11.10 2.65 0.36
N ALA A 85 -12.32 3.17 0.54
CA ALA A 85 -12.58 4.61 0.56
C ALA A 85 -11.78 5.31 1.68
N LEU A 86 -11.78 4.75 2.89
CA LEU A 86 -11.00 5.26 4.02
C LEU A 86 -9.49 5.12 3.79
N GLY A 87 -9.04 4.03 3.16
CA GLY A 87 -7.64 3.83 2.79
C GLY A 87 -7.17 4.87 1.77
N TRP A 88 -7.94 5.11 0.71
CA TRP A 88 -7.67 6.17 -0.27
C TRP A 88 -7.65 7.56 0.36
N PHE A 89 -8.60 7.84 1.26
CA PHE A 89 -8.62 9.07 2.04
C PHE A 89 -7.36 9.23 2.91
N GLY A 90 -6.95 8.18 3.62
CA GLY A 90 -5.72 8.14 4.40
C GLY A 90 -4.47 8.39 3.56
N LYS A 91 -4.35 7.73 2.40
CA LYS A 91 -3.23 7.95 1.46
C LYS A 91 -3.18 9.39 0.96
N ALA A 92 -4.34 9.98 0.62
CA ALA A 92 -4.42 11.37 0.19
C ALA A 92 -3.97 12.34 1.29
N MET A 93 -4.37 12.10 2.55
CA MET A 93 -3.92 12.89 3.70
C MET A 93 -2.42 12.78 3.98
N ILE A 94 -1.81 11.64 3.66
CA ILE A 94 -0.39 11.36 3.87
C ILE A 94 0.47 11.99 2.77
N LEU A 95 0.09 11.80 1.50
CA LEU A 95 0.89 12.24 0.35
C LEU A 95 0.79 13.75 0.06
N ARG A 96 -0.33 14.40 0.42
CA ARG A 96 -0.53 15.87 0.33
C ARG A 96 0.01 16.52 -0.95
N ASP A 97 -0.09 15.84 -2.09
CA ASP A 97 0.35 16.33 -3.41
C ASP A 97 -0.84 16.32 -4.38
N TYR A 98 -1.36 17.52 -4.65
CA TYR A 98 -2.56 17.75 -5.45
C TYR A 98 -2.43 17.21 -6.88
N TRP A 99 -1.27 17.38 -7.51
CA TRP A 99 -1.05 16.97 -8.90
C TRP A 99 -0.97 15.44 -9.01
N PHE A 100 -0.28 14.80 -8.06
CA PHE A 100 -0.13 13.35 -8.05
C PHE A 100 -1.43 12.62 -7.67
N CYS A 101 -2.15 13.10 -6.65
CA CYS A 101 -3.47 12.57 -6.28
C CYS A 101 -4.47 12.69 -7.44
N TRP A 102 -4.46 13.79 -8.18
CA TRP A 102 -5.34 14.00 -9.34
C TRP A 102 -5.05 13.00 -10.47
N ASN A 103 -3.78 12.78 -10.81
CA ASN A 103 -3.41 11.82 -11.86
C ASN A 103 -3.73 10.37 -11.49
N ILE A 104 -3.56 9.97 -10.22
CA ILE A 104 -3.98 8.64 -9.75
C ILE A 104 -5.50 8.49 -9.86
N VAL A 105 -6.27 9.45 -9.35
CA VAL A 105 -7.75 9.43 -9.38
C VAL A 105 -8.28 9.35 -10.81
N TYR A 106 -7.64 10.05 -11.76
CA TYR A 106 -8.03 10.01 -13.17
C TYR A 106 -7.73 8.64 -13.81
N SER A 107 -6.71 7.91 -13.35
CA SER A 107 -6.29 6.62 -13.90
C SER A 107 -7.08 5.41 -13.40
N THR A 108 -7.68 5.46 -12.20
CA THR A 108 -8.37 4.32 -11.56
C THR A 108 -9.88 4.26 -11.80
N ASN A 109 -10.46 5.05 -12.72
CA ASN A 109 -11.88 5.01 -13.10
C ASN A 109 -12.86 4.99 -11.91
N PHE A 110 -12.58 5.73 -10.83
CA PHE A 110 -13.55 5.87 -9.74
C PHE A 110 -14.53 7.01 -10.07
N GLN A 111 -15.46 6.71 -10.98
CA GLN A 111 -16.52 7.63 -11.44
C GLN A 111 -17.49 8.05 -10.31
N ILE A 112 -17.47 7.36 -9.16
CA ILE A 112 -18.44 7.55 -8.04
C ILE A 112 -18.01 8.65 -7.05
N LEU A 113 -16.72 9.04 -6.97
CA LEU A 113 -16.30 10.15 -6.08
C LEU A 113 -16.60 11.53 -6.69
N GLN A 114 -16.87 11.59 -8.00
CA GLN A 114 -17.29 12.84 -8.66
C GLN A 114 -18.72 13.25 -8.28
N SER A 115 -19.63 12.31 -8.01
CA SER A 115 -21.06 12.63 -7.80
C SER A 115 -21.43 12.97 -6.36
N VAL A 116 -20.72 12.45 -5.36
CA VAL A 116 -21.10 12.64 -3.93
C VAL A 116 -20.13 13.52 -3.14
N GLY A 117 -18.88 13.68 -3.60
CA GLY A 117 -17.82 14.37 -2.84
C GLY A 117 -17.32 15.70 -3.41
N GLY A 118 -17.76 16.09 -4.61
CA GLY A 118 -17.09 17.10 -5.44
C GLY A 118 -17.06 18.54 -4.91
N THR A 119 -17.96 18.92 -4.01
CA THR A 119 -18.10 20.35 -3.63
C THR A 119 -17.97 20.58 -2.12
N ILE A 120 -18.45 19.65 -1.29
CA ILE A 120 -18.42 19.79 0.18
C ILE A 120 -17.09 19.31 0.75
N GLY A 121 -16.51 18.26 0.17
CA GLY A 121 -15.26 17.64 0.60
C GLY A 121 -14.00 18.32 0.06
N SER A 122 -14.11 19.44 -0.67
CA SER A 122 -12.94 20.22 -1.10
C SER A 122 -12.73 21.44 -0.20
N TRP A 123 -13.79 22.16 0.17
CA TRP A 123 -13.66 23.40 0.96
C TRP A 123 -13.54 23.18 2.49
N THR A 124 -14.20 22.16 3.06
CA THR A 124 -13.95 21.76 4.46
C THR A 124 -12.63 21.01 4.63
N PHE A 125 -12.17 20.35 3.56
CA PHE A 125 -10.91 19.60 3.48
C PHE A 125 -9.67 20.48 3.43
N TYR A 126 -9.75 21.75 3.02
CA TYR A 126 -8.61 22.67 3.15
C TYR A 126 -8.57 23.37 4.52
N SER A 127 -9.73 23.65 5.13
CA SER A 127 -9.82 24.42 6.37
C SER A 127 -9.54 23.61 7.65
N ALA A 128 -9.83 22.31 7.66
CA ALA A 128 -9.52 21.43 8.79
C ALA A 128 -8.03 21.00 8.81
N ILE A 129 -7.35 21.10 7.66
CA ILE A 129 -5.95 20.70 7.49
C ILE A 129 -5.09 21.96 7.62
N GLY A 130 -4.90 22.41 8.85
CA GLY A 130 -3.98 23.51 9.16
C GLY A 130 -2.65 23.38 8.40
N SER A 131 -2.14 24.52 7.93
CA SER A 131 -0.91 24.74 7.15
C SER A 131 0.35 24.10 7.74
N GLY A 132 0.44 22.77 7.72
CA GLY A 132 1.54 22.00 8.29
C GLY A 132 2.41 21.35 7.20
N HIS A 133 3.48 22.04 6.83
CA HIS A 133 4.88 21.62 6.56
C HIS A 133 5.27 20.19 6.07
N THR A 134 4.42 19.37 5.45
CA THR A 134 4.87 18.12 4.80
C THR A 134 4.35 17.96 3.38
N SER A 135 5.18 18.30 2.39
CA SER A 135 4.94 18.06 0.97
C SER A 135 5.99 17.07 0.47
N TRP A 136 5.55 15.99 -0.18
CA TRP A 136 6.46 14.94 -0.67
C TRP A 136 7.23 15.33 -1.94
N GLY A 137 6.81 16.39 -2.64
CA GLY A 137 7.51 16.88 -3.83
C GLY A 137 7.76 15.79 -4.89
N THR A 138 6.71 15.07 -5.28
CA THR A 138 6.77 13.81 -6.07
C THR A 138 7.57 13.90 -7.38
N ALA A 139 7.69 15.08 -7.98
CA ALA A 139 8.44 15.32 -9.23
C ALA A 139 9.66 16.24 -9.07
N THR A 140 10.08 16.56 -7.84
CA THR A 140 11.17 17.53 -7.60
C THR A 140 12.57 16.92 -7.83
N SER A 141 12.73 15.63 -7.56
CA SER A 141 13.99 14.93 -7.75
C SER A 141 13.76 13.43 -7.99
N PHE A 142 14.75 12.78 -8.60
CA PHE A 142 14.70 11.35 -8.87
C PHE A 142 14.52 10.50 -7.59
N LEU A 143 15.15 10.91 -6.49
CA LEU A 143 15.03 10.22 -5.20
C LEU A 143 13.61 10.30 -4.65
N HIS A 144 13.01 11.50 -4.63
CA HIS A 144 11.64 11.69 -4.14
C HIS A 144 10.62 10.93 -5.00
N TYR A 145 10.79 11.00 -6.33
CA TYR A 145 9.96 10.23 -7.27
C TYR A 145 10.04 8.73 -6.97
N THR A 146 11.26 8.18 -6.94
CA THR A 146 11.49 6.74 -6.73
C THR A 146 10.95 6.29 -5.38
N THR A 147 11.15 7.09 -4.32
CA THR A 147 10.62 6.72 -3.01
C THR A 147 9.10 6.73 -2.96
N VAL A 148 8.43 7.71 -3.57
CA VAL A 148 6.96 7.74 -3.59
C VAL A 148 6.40 6.57 -4.39
N VAL A 149 7.00 6.22 -5.53
CA VAL A 149 6.62 5.04 -6.31
C VAL A 149 6.78 3.76 -5.49
N LEU A 150 7.92 3.58 -4.81
CA LEU A 150 8.15 2.42 -3.95
C LEU A 150 7.17 2.37 -2.76
N LEU A 151 6.89 3.51 -2.13
CA LEU A 151 5.93 3.61 -1.03
C LEU A 151 4.53 3.17 -1.48
N LEU A 152 4.09 3.61 -2.67
CA LEU A 152 2.81 3.21 -3.24
C LEU A 152 2.77 1.74 -3.61
N ALA A 153 3.86 1.20 -4.17
CA ALA A 153 3.96 -0.22 -4.48
C ALA A 153 3.84 -1.07 -3.21
N VAL A 154 4.50 -0.66 -2.12
CA VAL A 154 4.40 -1.32 -0.81
C VAL A 154 2.99 -1.24 -0.25
N PHE A 155 2.32 -0.09 -0.35
CA PHE A 155 0.92 0.04 0.06
C PHE A 155 -0.03 -0.81 -0.77
N LEU A 156 0.15 -0.85 -2.09
CA LEU A 156 -0.65 -1.68 -2.96
C LEU A 156 -0.45 -3.17 -2.65
N ALA A 157 0.79 -3.60 -2.43
CA ALA A 157 1.09 -4.96 -2.00
C ALA A 157 0.44 -5.27 -0.64
N ALA A 158 0.59 -4.37 0.34
CA ALA A 158 -0.03 -4.52 1.65
C ALA A 158 -1.55 -4.62 1.57
N GLU A 159 -2.21 -3.91 0.64
CA GLU A 159 -3.67 -3.98 0.45
C GLU A 159 -4.12 -5.20 -0.35
N LEU A 160 -3.27 -5.72 -1.24
CA LEU A 160 -3.60 -6.86 -2.09
C LEU A 160 -3.36 -8.21 -1.39
N ASN A 161 -2.34 -8.31 -0.53
CA ASN A 161 -2.01 -9.49 0.27
C ASN A 161 -3.21 -10.13 1.01
N PRO A 162 -4.11 -9.40 1.70
CA PRO A 162 -5.23 -10.01 2.42
C PRO A 162 -6.24 -10.67 1.47
N PHE A 163 -6.41 -10.14 0.25
CA PHE A 163 -7.30 -10.76 -0.74
C PHE A 163 -6.75 -12.10 -1.24
N TYR A 164 -5.43 -12.24 -1.34
CA TYR A 164 -4.82 -13.53 -1.66
C TYR A 164 -4.87 -14.49 -0.48
N LEU A 165 -4.51 -14.03 0.72
CA LEU A 165 -4.49 -14.87 1.92
C LEU A 165 -5.89 -15.41 2.25
N LYS A 166 -6.95 -14.58 2.17
CA LYS A 166 -8.32 -15.06 2.40
C LYS A 166 -8.71 -16.16 1.41
N SER A 167 -8.31 -16.03 0.14
CA SER A 167 -8.67 -16.98 -0.91
C SER A 167 -7.91 -18.30 -0.73
N LEU A 168 -6.65 -18.24 -0.30
CA LEU A 168 -5.85 -19.42 -0.01
C LEU A 168 -6.32 -20.16 1.25
N LEU A 169 -6.67 -19.43 2.32
CA LEU A 169 -7.07 -19.99 3.61
C LEU A 169 -8.58 -20.27 3.73
N TRP A 170 -9.37 -19.99 2.69
CA TRP A 170 -10.84 -20.11 2.69
C TRP A 170 -11.50 -19.29 3.80
N MET A 171 -11.08 -18.04 3.95
CA MET A 171 -11.70 -17.09 4.88
C MET A 171 -12.65 -16.16 4.14
N GLU A 172 -13.80 -15.89 4.77
CA GLU A 172 -14.78 -14.95 4.24
C GLU A 172 -14.20 -13.52 4.31
N PRO A 173 -14.60 -12.63 3.39
CA PRO A 173 -14.09 -11.25 3.39
C PRO A 173 -14.38 -10.52 4.71
N ASP A 174 -15.56 -10.70 5.27
CA ASP A 174 -16.04 -10.12 6.53
C ASP A 174 -15.49 -10.81 7.79
N HIS A 175 -14.64 -11.83 7.62
CA HIS A 175 -14.04 -12.54 8.74
C HIS A 175 -13.19 -11.59 9.62
N PRO A 176 -13.34 -11.61 10.96
CA PRO A 176 -12.65 -10.67 11.86
C PRO A 176 -11.13 -10.62 11.68
N ILE A 177 -10.47 -11.75 11.35
CA ILE A 177 -9.02 -11.78 11.10
C ILE A 177 -8.62 -10.87 9.93
N VAL A 178 -9.41 -10.85 8.86
CA VAL A 178 -9.13 -10.03 7.67
C VAL A 178 -9.31 -8.54 8.02
N ILE A 179 -10.40 -8.21 8.73
CA ILE A 179 -10.69 -6.84 9.17
C ILE A 179 -9.63 -6.33 10.15
N LEU A 180 -9.29 -7.12 11.17
CA LEU A 180 -8.26 -6.78 12.14
C LEU A 180 -6.91 -6.56 11.47
N ARG A 181 -6.54 -7.41 10.51
CA ARG A 181 -5.30 -7.26 9.75
C ARG A 181 -5.28 -5.96 8.95
N LEU A 182 -6.38 -5.58 8.28
CA LEU A 182 -6.49 -4.29 7.58
C LEU A 182 -6.32 -3.10 8.54
N ALA A 183 -6.99 -3.15 9.70
CA ALA A 183 -6.89 -2.12 10.73
C ALA A 183 -5.46 -2.01 11.29
N PHE A 184 -4.81 -3.14 11.56
CA PHE A 184 -3.45 -3.17 12.08
C PHE A 184 -2.42 -2.66 11.08
N ILE A 185 -2.50 -3.08 9.81
CA ILE A 185 -1.60 -2.59 8.75
C ILE A 185 -1.76 -1.07 8.58
N PHE A 186 -2.98 -0.54 8.64
CA PHE A 186 -3.20 0.90 8.65
C PHE A 186 -2.50 1.58 9.83
N LEU A 187 -2.66 1.06 11.05
CA LEU A 187 -2.02 1.61 12.26
C LEU A 187 -0.48 1.50 12.22
N TRP A 188 0.08 0.44 11.64
CA TRP A 188 1.52 0.24 11.47
C TRP A 188 2.11 1.16 10.40
N ALA A 189 1.34 1.43 9.35
CA ALA A 189 1.72 2.30 8.24
C ALA A 189 1.89 3.77 8.66
N LEU A 190 1.04 4.29 9.57
CA LEU A 190 1.09 5.70 10.00
C LEU A 190 2.49 6.14 10.51
N PRO A 191 3.08 5.49 11.54
CA PRO A 191 4.42 5.85 12.00
C PRO A 191 5.51 5.48 10.99
N ALA A 192 5.34 4.41 10.20
CA ALA A 192 6.31 4.01 9.18
C ALA A 192 6.46 5.09 8.11
N VAL A 193 5.36 5.59 7.55
CA VAL A 193 5.44 6.63 6.52
C VAL A 193 6.01 7.93 7.06
N ARG A 194 5.70 8.28 8.32
CA ARG A 194 6.30 9.44 8.97
C ARG A 194 7.81 9.29 9.16
N GLU A 195 8.27 8.10 9.57
CA GLU A 195 9.69 7.75 9.69
C GLU A 195 10.41 7.84 8.33
N LEU A 196 9.77 7.32 7.27
CA LEU A 196 10.30 7.38 5.91
C LEU A 196 10.39 8.83 5.38
N TYR A 197 9.37 9.64 5.60
CA TYR A 197 9.37 11.05 5.19
C TYR A 197 10.55 11.81 5.78
N GLN A 198 10.83 11.64 7.07
CA GLN A 198 11.95 12.31 7.73
C GLN A 198 13.31 11.81 7.26
N TYR A 199 13.45 10.50 7.03
CA TYR A 199 14.68 9.92 6.49
C TYR A 199 15.08 10.56 5.17
N ILE A 200 14.10 10.89 4.32
CA ILE A 200 14.32 11.48 2.99
C ILE A 200 14.55 13.00 3.08
N ASN A 201 13.73 13.71 3.84
CA ASN A 201 13.72 15.17 3.85
C ASN A 201 14.72 15.78 4.84
N ASP A 202 15.01 15.10 5.96
CA ASP A 202 15.87 15.58 7.05
C ASP A 202 17.01 14.59 7.37
N PRO A 203 17.93 14.32 6.42
CA PRO A 203 18.99 13.31 6.61
C PRO A 203 19.97 13.64 7.75
N ARG A 204 20.03 14.89 8.20
CA ARG A 204 20.83 15.30 9.37
C ARG A 204 20.25 14.80 10.69
N ARG A 205 18.92 14.65 10.79
CA ARG A 205 18.22 14.17 12.00
C ARG A 205 17.92 12.68 11.92
N ALA A 206 17.57 12.18 10.74
CA ALA A 206 17.22 10.79 10.50
C ALA A 206 18.27 10.12 9.60
N VAL A 207 19.40 9.73 10.19
CA VAL A 207 20.52 9.08 9.47
C VAL A 207 20.18 7.63 9.10
N ARG A 208 19.29 6.98 9.86
CA ARG A 208 18.88 5.58 9.66
C ARG A 208 17.37 5.50 9.48
N MET A 209 16.95 4.59 8.62
CA MET A 209 15.54 4.27 8.42
C MET A 209 14.97 3.64 9.70
N GLY A 210 13.77 4.10 10.08
CA GLY A 210 13.15 3.74 11.35
C GLY A 210 12.67 2.30 11.42
N GLN A 211 12.49 1.80 12.65
CA GLN A 211 12.10 0.41 12.90
C GLN A 211 10.69 0.07 12.39
N HIS A 212 9.76 1.03 12.39
CA HIS A 212 8.41 0.77 11.88
C HIS A 212 8.42 0.56 10.36
N VAL A 213 9.31 1.27 9.64
CA VAL A 213 9.47 1.09 8.19
C VAL A 213 10.01 -0.29 7.88
N TRP A 214 11.12 -0.68 8.54
CA TRP A 214 11.72 -1.99 8.33
C TRP A 214 10.79 -3.14 8.65
N LEU A 215 10.06 -3.03 9.76
CA LEU A 215 9.14 -4.08 10.17
C LEU A 215 7.93 -4.16 9.21
N LEU A 216 7.37 -3.03 8.78
CA LEU A 216 6.30 -3.03 7.77
C LEU A 216 6.77 -3.66 6.45
N LEU A 217 7.99 -3.33 6.00
CA LEU A 217 8.57 -3.94 4.81
C LEU A 217 8.75 -5.45 4.98
N ALA A 218 9.28 -5.89 6.11
CA ALA A 218 9.43 -7.31 6.43
C ALA A 218 8.07 -8.02 6.37
N THR A 219 7.03 -7.47 7.00
CA THR A 219 5.68 -8.03 6.99
C THR A 219 5.09 -8.15 5.60
N VAL A 220 5.16 -7.11 4.78
CA VAL A 220 4.63 -7.16 3.41
C VAL A 220 5.41 -8.17 2.57
N ILE A 221 6.73 -8.25 2.72
CA ILE A 221 7.58 -9.21 2.01
C ILE A 221 7.27 -10.65 2.46
N THR A 222 7.21 -10.90 3.76
CA THR A 222 6.94 -12.23 4.32
C THR A 222 5.53 -12.71 3.91
N GLU A 223 4.52 -11.85 3.93
CA GLU A 223 3.20 -12.17 3.38
C GLU A 223 3.26 -12.56 1.90
N LEU A 224 3.98 -11.80 1.07
CA LEU A 224 4.16 -12.12 -0.35
C LEU A 224 4.86 -13.48 -0.53
N LEU A 225 5.86 -13.80 0.30
CA LEU A 225 6.54 -15.09 0.28
C LEU A 225 5.60 -16.24 0.65
N VAL A 226 4.76 -16.05 1.68
CA VAL A 226 3.73 -17.02 2.08
C VAL A 226 2.73 -17.24 0.95
N ILE A 227 2.23 -16.15 0.35
CA ILE A 227 1.27 -16.20 -0.77
C ILE A 227 1.87 -16.93 -1.96
N THR A 228 3.08 -16.56 -2.39
CA THR A 228 3.75 -17.17 -3.55
C THR A 228 4.10 -18.65 -3.31
N LYS A 229 4.38 -19.04 -2.07
CA LYS A 229 4.55 -20.46 -1.69
C LYS A 229 3.24 -21.22 -1.87
N TRP A 230 2.15 -20.72 -1.27
CA TRP A 230 0.86 -21.41 -1.22
C TRP A 230 0.04 -21.29 -2.50
N SER A 231 0.30 -20.31 -3.36
CA SER A 231 -0.43 -20.10 -4.62
C SER A 231 -0.07 -21.10 -5.72
N LYS A 232 1.00 -21.88 -5.56
CA LYS A 232 1.46 -22.85 -6.56
C LYS A 232 0.36 -23.89 -6.83
N GLY A 233 -0.12 -23.92 -8.07
CA GLY A 233 -1.17 -24.85 -8.51
C GLY A 233 -2.59 -24.52 -8.04
N GLN A 234 -2.82 -23.36 -7.40
CA GLN A 234 -4.17 -22.93 -7.00
C GLN A 234 -4.89 -22.10 -8.07
N PHE A 235 -4.13 -21.40 -8.93
CA PHE A 235 -4.67 -20.52 -9.98
C PHE A 235 -4.14 -20.95 -11.36
N PRO A 236 -4.77 -21.95 -12.01
CA PRO A 236 -4.31 -22.48 -13.30
C PRO A 236 -4.65 -21.55 -14.48
N GLU A 237 -5.66 -20.69 -14.33
CA GLU A 237 -6.14 -19.82 -15.40
C GLU A 237 -5.11 -18.72 -15.75
N PRO A 238 -4.79 -18.54 -17.04
CA PRO A 238 -3.86 -17.52 -17.46
C PRO A 238 -4.44 -16.12 -17.26
N LEU A 239 -3.56 -15.15 -16.99
CA LEU A 239 -3.96 -13.76 -16.83
C LEU A 239 -4.65 -13.25 -18.12
N PRO A 240 -5.85 -12.64 -18.03
CA PRO A 240 -6.53 -12.10 -19.21
C PRO A 240 -5.63 -11.15 -20.00
N PRO A 241 -5.56 -11.27 -21.35
CA PRO A 241 -4.65 -10.47 -22.17
C PRO A 241 -4.81 -8.95 -21.99
N ALA A 242 -6.04 -8.47 -21.81
CA ALA A 242 -6.33 -7.06 -21.57
C ALA A 242 -5.67 -6.55 -20.29
N VAL A 243 -5.75 -7.32 -19.21
CA VAL A 243 -5.13 -6.99 -17.92
C VAL A 243 -3.61 -7.01 -18.04
N LYS A 244 -3.06 -8.02 -18.75
CA LYS A 244 -1.62 -8.11 -19.03
C LYS A 244 -1.10 -6.87 -19.77
N TRP A 245 -1.80 -6.42 -20.80
CA TRP A 245 -1.44 -5.21 -21.54
C TRP A 245 -1.57 -3.95 -20.68
N GLY A 246 -2.65 -3.82 -19.90
CA GLY A 246 -2.86 -2.70 -18.99
C GLY A 246 -1.70 -2.54 -18.00
N TRP A 247 -1.29 -3.62 -17.33
CA TRP A 247 -0.13 -3.60 -16.42
C TRP A 247 1.19 -3.35 -17.15
N SER A 248 1.35 -3.88 -18.37
CA SER A 248 2.57 -3.66 -19.16
C SER A 248 2.72 -2.18 -19.54
N VAL A 249 1.64 -1.53 -19.98
CA VAL A 249 1.63 -0.09 -20.28
C VAL A 249 1.90 0.73 -19.02
N ALA A 250 1.24 0.41 -17.91
CA ALA A 250 1.46 1.10 -16.63
C ALA A 250 2.92 1.00 -16.18
N ALA A 251 3.53 -0.19 -16.26
CA ALA A 251 4.93 -0.40 -15.92
C ALA A 251 5.89 0.42 -16.80
N VAL A 252 5.62 0.46 -18.12
CA VAL A 252 6.39 1.29 -19.05
C VAL A 252 6.28 2.77 -18.70
N LEU A 253 5.08 3.27 -18.39
CA LEU A 253 4.87 4.68 -18.03
C LEU A 253 5.61 5.08 -16.75
N VAL A 254 5.60 4.21 -15.73
CA VAL A 254 6.31 4.43 -14.47
C VAL A 254 7.83 4.53 -14.67
N VAL A 255 8.40 3.82 -15.65
CA VAL A 255 9.83 3.89 -15.95
C VAL A 255 10.15 5.04 -16.92
N LEU A 256 9.29 5.29 -17.89
CA LEU A 256 9.50 6.30 -18.93
C LEU A 256 9.48 7.73 -18.35
N TYR A 257 8.54 8.01 -17.43
CA TYR A 257 8.41 9.33 -16.82
C TYR A 257 9.71 9.87 -16.19
N PRO A 258 10.38 9.16 -15.26
CA PRO A 258 11.62 9.65 -14.66
C PRO A 258 12.79 9.67 -15.66
N ALA A 259 12.81 8.77 -16.65
CA ALA A 259 13.84 8.77 -17.69
C ALA A 259 13.78 10.05 -18.56
N VAL A 260 12.57 10.49 -18.91
CA VAL A 260 12.35 11.73 -19.67
C VAL A 260 12.59 12.96 -18.80
N GLN A 261 12.01 13.01 -17.60
CA GLN A 261 12.07 14.19 -16.72
C GLN A 261 13.47 14.43 -16.13
N PHE A 262 14.16 13.39 -15.67
CA PHE A 262 15.46 13.53 -14.99
C PHE A 262 16.65 13.07 -15.84
N GLY A 263 16.45 12.06 -16.69
CA GLY A 263 17.50 11.47 -17.54
C GLY A 263 17.90 12.38 -18.72
N LEU A 264 16.94 12.87 -19.51
CA LEU A 264 17.23 13.71 -20.68
C LEU A 264 17.96 15.02 -20.33
N PRO A 265 17.56 15.81 -19.31
CA PRO A 265 18.31 17.01 -18.94
C PRO A 265 19.73 16.71 -18.44
N SER A 266 19.92 15.58 -17.76
CA SER A 266 21.24 15.15 -17.27
C SER A 266 22.15 14.72 -18.41
N ALA A 267 21.63 13.96 -19.39
CA ALA A 267 22.35 13.60 -20.61
C ALA A 267 22.72 14.85 -21.45
N ARG A 268 21.77 15.79 -21.64
CA ARG A 268 22.03 17.06 -22.33
C ARG A 268 23.13 17.88 -21.64
N ARG A 269 23.12 17.96 -20.31
CA ARG A 269 24.17 18.65 -19.53
C ARG A 269 25.53 17.96 -19.68
N TYR A 270 25.57 16.63 -19.65
CA TYR A 270 26.78 15.84 -19.84
C TYR A 270 27.39 16.07 -21.24
N LEU A 271 26.58 15.93 -22.29
CA LEU A 271 27.00 16.15 -23.68
C LEU A 271 27.51 17.57 -23.90
N ARG A 272 26.82 18.60 -23.35
CA ARG A 272 27.27 20.00 -23.44
C ARG A 272 28.61 20.22 -22.73
N LYS A 273 28.86 19.54 -21.60
CA LYS A 273 30.13 19.65 -20.85
C LYS A 273 31.29 19.00 -21.60
N HIS A 274 31.08 17.81 -22.18
CA HIS A 274 32.09 17.13 -22.98
C HIS A 274 32.35 17.84 -24.32
N GLY A 275 31.31 18.35 -25.00
CA GLY A 275 31.47 19.12 -26.23
C GLY A 275 32.22 20.45 -26.01
N ARG A 276 32.07 21.09 -24.84
CA ARG A 276 32.87 22.28 -24.47
C ARG A 276 34.32 21.93 -24.15
N LYS A 277 34.58 20.82 -23.46
CA LYS A 277 35.95 20.35 -23.19
C LYS A 277 36.68 19.97 -24.48
N ALA A 278 36.00 19.31 -25.42
CA ALA A 278 36.56 18.95 -26.73
C ALA A 278 36.85 20.16 -27.64
N LYS A 279 36.17 21.30 -27.42
CA LYS A 279 36.45 22.56 -28.12
C LYS A 279 37.53 23.43 -27.46
N ALA A 280 37.91 23.11 -26.23
CA ALA A 280 38.88 23.87 -25.44
C ALA A 280 40.25 23.16 -25.33
N ALA A 281 40.37 21.95 -25.88
CA ALA A 281 41.60 21.20 -26.09
C ALA A 281 41.98 21.29 -27.57
#